data_AF-A0A116M6R9-F1
#
_entry.id   AF-A0A116M6R9-F1
#
_cell.length_a   1.000
_cell.length_b   1.000
_cell.length_c   1.000
_cell.angle_alpha   90.00
_cell.angle_beta   90.00
_cell.angle_gamma   90.00
#
_symmetry.space_group_name_H-M   'P 1'
#
loop_
_entity.id
_entity.type
_entity.pdbx_description
1 polymer ?
#
loop_
_entity_poly.entity_id
_entity_poly.type
_entity_poly.pdbx_seq_one_letter_code
_entity_poly.pdbx_strand_id
1 'polypeptide(L)'
;MKLHSEKEILMVVILLILFFIISILSVTNKIILNRHIRKELRIRDGLHTIFLQFCEIEAVDTPKIIASKTFWYRPMSHTIGVKNIESNYLVDAFAFLHELYHSKDRNRLLKLQSFTSLYFNLISVFLKLLASYSLLFQKYIPFLKSLLLIDSVMLLVCIPITLSIETYASKGALSFLEEKQYIEQNRLVKCLSLQAILSHVFQFIIYSILSMILFYLVE
;
A
#
# COMPACT_ATOMS: atom_id res chain seq x y z
N MET A 1 -15.08 -8.17 35.96
CA MET A 1 -15.62 -7.37 34.84
C MET A 1 -16.27 -6.13 35.43
N LYS A 2 -15.60 -4.98 35.40
CA LYS A 2 -16.32 -3.71 35.60
C LYS A 2 -17.19 -3.51 34.35
N LEU A 3 -18.46 -3.17 34.54
CA LEU A 3 -19.34 -2.89 33.41
C LEU A 3 -18.73 -1.73 32.61
N HIS A 4 -18.33 -2.02 31.36
CA HIS A 4 -18.15 -0.97 30.37
C HIS A 4 -19.43 -0.15 30.31
N SER A 5 -19.30 1.17 30.22
CA SER A 5 -20.46 2.03 30.10
C SER A 5 -21.23 1.67 28.82
N GLU A 6 -22.56 1.80 28.82
CA GLU A 6 -23.39 1.53 27.64
C GLU A 6 -22.88 2.29 26.39
N LYS A 7 -22.30 3.48 26.60
CA LYS A 7 -21.67 4.30 25.57
C LYS A 7 -20.44 3.63 24.95
N GLU A 8 -19.58 3.01 25.75
CA GLU A 8 -18.40 2.28 25.25
C GLU A 8 -18.82 1.04 24.46
N ILE A 9 -19.82 0.30 24.95
CA ILE A 9 -20.37 -0.86 24.24
C ILE A 9 -20.95 -0.43 22.89
N LEU A 10 -21.74 0.64 22.85
CA LEU A 10 -22.30 1.18 21.62
C LEU A 10 -21.19 1.58 20.62
N MET A 11 -20.13 2.23 21.08
CA MET A 11 -19.01 2.61 20.20
C MET A 11 -18.27 1.40 19.63
N VAL A 12 -18.06 0.35 20.42
CA VAL A 12 -17.47 -0.91 19.93
C VAL A 12 -18.36 -1.51 18.83
N VAL A 13 -19.68 -1.56 19.02
CA VAL A 13 -20.62 -2.06 18.00
C VAL A 13 -20.53 -1.25 16.70
N ILE A 14 -20.53 0.09 16.79
CA ILE A 14 -20.39 0.97 15.63
C ILE A 14 -19.06 0.70 14.90
N LEU A 15 -17.95 0.58 15.63
CA LEU A 15 -16.64 0.30 15.06
C LEU A 15 -16.57 -1.09 14.40
N LEU A 16 -17.23 -2.10 14.97
CA LEU A 16 -17.31 -3.44 14.36
C LEU A 16 -18.10 -3.43 13.05
N ILE A 17 -19.21 -2.69 12.99
CA ILE A 17 -19.97 -2.52 11.75
C ILE A 17 -19.11 -1.83 10.70
N LEU A 18 -18.41 -0.74 11.06
CA LEU A 18 -17.52 -0.03 10.15
C LEU A 18 -16.37 -0.94 9.67
N PHE A 19 -15.75 -1.70 10.59
CA PHE A 19 -14.71 -2.67 10.27
C PHE A 19 -15.19 -3.69 9.22
N PHE A 20 -16.41 -4.23 9.40
CA PHE A 20 -17.00 -5.19 8.48
C PHE A 20 -17.23 -4.58 7.08
N ILE A 21 -17.83 -3.40 7.01
CA ILE A 21 -18.08 -2.68 5.75
C ILE A 21 -16.76 -2.41 5.01
N ILE A 22 -15.77 -1.84 5.69
CA ILE A 22 -14.47 -1.51 5.09
C ILE A 22 -13.73 -2.79 4.64
N SER A 23 -13.83 -3.88 5.40
CA SER A 23 -13.25 -5.17 5.01
C SER A 23 -13.86 -5.71 3.72
N ILE A 24 -15.19 -5.63 3.57
CA ILE A 24 -15.88 -6.00 2.32
C ILE A 24 -15.42 -5.13 1.15
N LEU A 25 -15.32 -3.82 1.35
CA LEU A 25 -14.83 -2.89 0.32
C LEU A 25 -13.38 -3.23 -0.08
N SER A 26 -12.52 -3.54 0.89
CA SER A 26 -11.13 -3.95 0.64
C SER A 26 -11.06 -5.24 -0.19
N VAL A 27 -11.87 -6.24 0.14
CA VAL A 27 -11.92 -7.51 -0.61
C VAL A 27 -12.47 -7.26 -2.02
N THR A 28 -13.54 -6.48 -2.15
CA THR A 28 -14.14 -6.13 -3.44
C THR A 28 -13.13 -5.41 -4.34
N ASN A 29 -12.39 -4.45 -3.78
CA ASN A 29 -11.32 -3.75 -4.47
C ASN A 29 -10.25 -4.73 -4.99
N LYS A 30 -9.78 -5.64 -4.14
CA LYS A 30 -8.79 -6.66 -4.53
C LYS A 30 -9.29 -7.57 -5.66
N ILE A 31 -10.58 -7.93 -5.66
CA ILE A 31 -11.19 -8.72 -6.74
C ILE A 31 -11.19 -7.92 -8.05
N ILE A 32 -11.56 -6.64 -8.02
CA ILE A 32 -11.58 -5.77 -9.20
C ILE A 32 -10.15 -5.57 -9.73
N LEU A 33 -9.18 -5.29 -8.86
CA LEU A 33 -7.77 -5.16 -9.21
C LEU A 33 -7.26 -6.43 -9.92
N ASN A 34 -7.52 -7.61 -9.35
CA ASN A 34 -7.12 -8.89 -9.95
C ASN A 34 -7.77 -9.12 -11.33
N ARG A 35 -9.01 -8.69 -11.54
CA ARG A 35 -9.67 -8.77 -12.85
C ARG A 35 -8.98 -7.87 -13.88
N HIS A 36 -8.53 -6.69 -13.48
CA HIS A 36 -7.80 -5.79 -14.38
C HIS A 36 -6.40 -6.30 -14.70
N ILE A 37 -5.69 -6.87 -13.72
CA ILE A 37 -4.34 -7.43 -13.91
C ILE A 37 -4.35 -8.59 -14.91
N ARG A 38 -5.43 -9.37 -14.97
CA ARG A 38 -5.57 -10.49 -15.91
C ARG A 38 -5.86 -10.08 -17.35
N LYS A 39 -6.03 -8.79 -17.65
CA LYS A 39 -6.29 -8.36 -19.03
C LYS A 39 -5.01 -8.42 -19.85
N GLU A 40 -5.05 -9.18 -20.93
CA GLU A 40 -3.93 -9.40 -21.85
C GLU A 40 -3.84 -8.34 -22.95
N LEU A 41 -3.87 -7.06 -22.57
CA LEU A 41 -3.58 -6.00 -23.53
C LEU A 41 -2.08 -5.93 -23.78
N ARG A 42 -1.67 -5.95 -25.04
CA ARG A 42 -0.26 -5.89 -25.44
C ARG A 42 0.10 -4.49 -25.94
N ILE A 43 1.34 -4.10 -25.69
CA ILE A 43 1.96 -2.90 -26.24
C ILE A 43 3.02 -3.28 -27.27
N ARG A 44 3.40 -2.31 -28.10
CA ARG A 44 4.34 -2.52 -29.21
C ARG A 44 5.72 -2.98 -28.75
N ASP A 45 6.19 -2.42 -27.64
CA ASP A 45 7.55 -2.63 -27.14
C ASP A 45 7.55 -3.49 -25.86
N GLY A 46 8.58 -4.32 -25.71
CA GLY A 46 8.78 -5.12 -24.51
C GLY A 46 9.39 -4.31 -23.36
N LEU A 47 9.35 -4.87 -22.13
CA LEU A 47 9.86 -4.16 -20.94
C LEU A 47 11.33 -3.78 -21.04
N HIS A 48 12.17 -4.57 -21.73
CA HIS A 48 13.58 -4.22 -21.95
C HIS A 48 13.73 -2.90 -22.73
N THR A 49 12.94 -2.72 -23.80
CA THR A 49 12.96 -1.47 -24.58
C THR A 49 12.46 -0.29 -23.74
N ILE A 50 11.38 -0.49 -22.98
CA ILE A 50 10.86 0.53 -22.04
C ILE A 50 11.92 0.92 -21.01
N PHE A 51 12.66 -0.05 -20.47
CA PHE A 51 13.72 0.20 -19.51
C PHE A 51 14.81 1.13 -20.08
N LEU A 52 15.29 0.82 -21.29
CA LEU A 52 16.32 1.62 -21.95
C LEU A 52 15.83 3.05 -22.22
N GLN A 53 14.60 3.18 -22.75
CA GLN A 53 13.99 4.49 -23.00
C GLN A 53 13.81 5.29 -21.71
N PHE A 54 13.40 4.65 -20.62
CA PHE A 54 13.27 5.30 -19.32
C PHE A 54 14.62 5.83 -18.82
N CYS A 55 15.67 5.02 -18.89
CA CYS A 55 17.00 5.43 -18.43
C CYS A 55 17.57 6.60 -19.25
N GLU A 56 17.30 6.62 -20.56
CA GLU A 56 17.70 7.71 -21.45
C GLU A 56 16.94 9.02 -21.14
N ILE A 57 15.62 8.95 -20.97
CA ILE A 57 14.77 10.14 -20.75
C ILE A 57 14.99 10.73 -19.36
N GLU A 58 15.05 9.87 -18.34
CA GLU A 58 15.06 10.32 -16.95
C GLU A 58 16.48 10.57 -16.42
N ALA A 59 17.51 10.22 -17.19
CA ALA A 59 18.92 10.41 -16.87
C ALA A 59 19.28 9.92 -15.45
N VAL A 60 18.78 8.73 -15.08
CA VAL A 60 18.95 8.13 -13.75
C VAL A 60 19.90 6.94 -13.76
N ASP A 61 20.52 6.69 -12.60
CA ASP A 61 21.27 5.47 -12.35
C ASP A 61 20.38 4.24 -12.58
N THR A 62 20.91 3.27 -13.32
CA THR A 62 20.18 2.06 -13.68
C THR A 62 20.04 1.14 -12.46
N PRO A 63 18.82 0.83 -11.98
CA PRO A 63 18.64 -0.14 -10.93
C PRO A 63 19.03 -1.54 -11.40
N LYS A 64 19.52 -2.37 -10.47
CA LYS A 64 19.80 -3.77 -10.76
C LYS A 64 18.49 -4.51 -11.02
N ILE A 65 18.34 -5.09 -12.21
CA ILE A 65 17.18 -5.92 -12.54
C ILE A 65 17.45 -7.37 -12.12
N ILE A 66 16.51 -7.99 -11.40
CA ILE A 66 16.56 -9.42 -11.06
C ILE A 66 15.23 -10.11 -11.39
N ALA A 67 15.28 -11.41 -11.68
CA ALA A 67 14.09 -12.22 -11.85
C ALA A 67 13.34 -12.36 -10.51
N SER A 68 12.01 -12.25 -10.56
CA SER A 68 11.11 -12.33 -9.41
C SER A 68 9.78 -12.96 -9.83
N LYS A 69 8.93 -13.34 -8.88
CA LYS A 69 7.55 -13.78 -9.17
C LYS A 69 6.59 -12.58 -9.37
N THR A 70 6.98 -11.41 -8.87
CA THR A 70 6.18 -10.17 -8.89
C THR A 70 7.08 -8.96 -9.18
N PHE A 71 6.47 -7.87 -9.63
CA PHE A 71 7.13 -6.57 -9.72
C PHE A 71 7.29 -5.97 -8.32
N TRP A 72 8.49 -5.46 -8.02
CA TRP A 72 8.77 -4.71 -6.79
C TRP A 72 10.10 -3.95 -6.91
N TYR A 73 10.23 -2.84 -6.20
CA TYR A 73 11.49 -2.13 -5.99
C TYR A 73 11.98 -2.25 -4.54
N ARG A 74 13.29 -2.47 -4.36
CA ARG A 74 13.98 -2.40 -3.07
C ARG A 74 14.91 -1.20 -3.05
N PRO A 75 14.57 -0.16 -2.27
CA PRO A 75 15.37 1.06 -2.25
C PRO A 75 16.78 0.89 -1.65
N MET A 76 16.96 0.00 -0.67
CA MET A 76 18.27 -0.21 -0.01
C MET A 76 19.30 -0.78 -0.98
N SER A 77 18.96 -1.85 -1.70
CA SER A 77 19.85 -2.50 -2.67
C SER A 77 19.74 -1.94 -4.08
N HIS A 78 18.91 -0.92 -4.29
CA HIS A 78 18.61 -0.33 -5.60
C HIS A 78 18.30 -1.40 -6.66
N THR A 79 17.33 -2.25 -6.35
CA THR A 79 17.03 -3.46 -7.13
C THR A 79 15.56 -3.50 -7.51
N ILE A 80 15.27 -3.80 -8.77
CA ILE A 80 13.90 -4.07 -9.25
C ILE A 80 13.76 -5.56 -9.53
N GLY A 81 12.80 -6.19 -8.87
CA GLY A 81 12.32 -7.53 -9.21
C GLY A 81 11.36 -7.45 -10.39
N VAL A 82 11.61 -8.25 -11.42
CA VAL A 82 10.80 -8.29 -12.64
C VAL A 82 10.27 -9.71 -12.85
N LYS A 83 8.96 -9.82 -13.14
CA LYS A 83 8.30 -11.11 -13.37
C LYS A 83 8.76 -11.79 -14.66
N ASN A 84 8.69 -11.05 -15.76
CA ASN A 84 9.19 -11.46 -17.06
C ASN A 84 9.61 -10.20 -17.84
N ILE A 85 10.92 -10.02 -18.06
CA ILE A 85 11.46 -8.84 -18.75
C ILE A 85 11.13 -8.85 -20.25
N GLU A 86 10.77 -10.02 -20.80
CA GLU A 86 10.35 -10.18 -22.19
C GLU A 86 8.85 -9.91 -22.38
N SER A 87 8.12 -9.60 -21.29
CA SER A 87 6.70 -9.27 -21.37
C SER A 87 6.47 -8.02 -22.22
N ASN A 88 5.38 -8.04 -22.99
CA ASN A 88 4.84 -6.89 -23.69
C ASN A 88 3.40 -6.59 -23.25
N TYR A 89 2.97 -7.09 -22.08
CA TYR A 89 1.66 -6.77 -21.53
C TYR A 89 1.65 -5.35 -20.96
N LEU A 90 0.59 -4.59 -21.25
CA LEU A 90 0.42 -3.21 -20.78
C LEU A 90 0.42 -3.11 -19.24
N VAL A 91 -0.18 -4.10 -18.57
CA VAL A 91 -0.22 -4.16 -17.10
C VAL A 91 1.18 -4.34 -16.53
N ASP A 92 1.98 -5.21 -17.14
CA ASP A 92 3.36 -5.45 -16.74
C ASP A 92 4.23 -4.22 -17.01
N ALA A 93 4.00 -3.52 -18.14
CA ALA A 93 4.67 -2.27 -18.46
C ALA A 93 4.37 -1.16 -17.45
N PHE A 94 3.10 -0.99 -17.08
CA PHE A 94 2.71 -0.03 -16.05
C PHE A 94 3.31 -0.38 -14.69
N ALA A 95 3.23 -1.65 -14.26
CA ALA A 95 3.80 -2.09 -12.99
C ALA A 95 5.32 -1.88 -12.96
N PHE A 96 6.01 -2.21 -14.04
CA PHE A 96 7.45 -2.04 -14.14
C PHE A 96 7.87 -0.56 -14.12
N LEU A 97 7.19 0.30 -14.88
CA LEU A 97 7.43 1.74 -14.85
C LEU A 97 7.14 2.36 -13.49
N HIS A 98 6.09 1.91 -12.81
CA HIS A 98 5.78 2.35 -11.45
C HIS A 98 6.96 2.08 -10.49
N GLU A 99 7.54 0.88 -10.54
CA GLU A 99 8.75 0.55 -9.77
C GLU A 99 10.00 1.35 -10.21
N LEU A 100 10.12 1.69 -11.50
CA LEU A 100 11.20 2.55 -12.00
C LEU A 100 11.06 3.99 -11.49
N TYR A 101 9.84 4.54 -11.39
CA TYR A 101 9.63 5.85 -10.78
C TYR A 101 9.87 5.86 -9.26
N HIS A 102 9.63 4.74 -8.57
CA HIS A 102 10.10 4.54 -7.21
C HIS A 102 11.63 4.55 -7.11
N SER A 103 12.30 3.96 -8.10
CA SER A 103 13.76 3.99 -8.21
C SER A 103 14.29 5.41 -8.42
N LYS A 104 13.64 6.21 -9.26
CA LYS A 104 13.97 7.62 -9.47
C LYS A 104 13.85 8.44 -8.19
N ASP A 105 12.81 8.23 -7.38
CA ASP A 105 12.59 8.96 -6.12
C ASP A 105 13.20 8.25 -4.88
N ARG A 106 14.26 7.45 -5.09
CA ARG A 106 14.85 6.54 -4.08
C ARG A 106 15.07 7.18 -2.71
N ASN A 107 15.65 8.37 -2.64
CA ASN A 107 16.02 8.99 -1.37
C ASN A 107 14.80 9.41 -0.54
N ARG A 108 13.77 9.95 -1.19
CA ARG A 108 12.50 10.31 -0.54
C ARG A 108 11.73 9.04 -0.18
N LEU A 109 11.69 8.07 -1.08
CA LEU A 109 11.05 6.78 -0.86
C LEU A 109 11.66 6.04 0.33
N LEU A 110 13.00 5.96 0.43
CA LEU A 110 13.71 5.37 1.56
C LEU A 110 13.24 5.97 2.88
N LYS A 111 13.21 7.30 3.00
CA LYS A 111 12.83 7.97 4.26
C LYS A 111 11.37 7.70 4.62
N LEU A 112 10.46 7.93 3.67
CA LEU A 112 9.03 7.88 3.94
C LEU A 112 8.51 6.44 4.04
N GLN A 113 8.93 5.54 3.15
CA GLN A 113 8.51 4.14 3.16
C GLN A 113 9.13 3.37 4.32
N SER A 114 10.37 3.68 4.73
CA SER A 114 10.93 3.06 5.94
C SER A 114 10.15 3.47 7.18
N PHE A 115 9.75 4.74 7.29
CA PHE A 115 8.91 5.21 8.38
C PHE A 115 7.55 4.51 8.39
N THR A 116 6.81 4.53 7.28
CA THR A 116 5.48 3.92 7.21
C THR A 116 5.53 2.41 7.37
N SER A 117 6.52 1.73 6.80
CA SER A 117 6.71 0.28 6.94
C SER A 117 7.09 -0.12 8.36
N LEU A 118 8.04 0.58 9.01
CA LEU A 118 8.41 0.33 10.40
C LEU A 118 7.20 0.51 11.31
N TYR A 119 6.46 1.60 11.12
CA TYR A 119 5.30 1.89 11.94
C TYR A 119 4.21 0.83 11.75
N PHE A 120 3.79 0.62 10.51
CA PHE A 120 2.67 -0.27 10.20
C PHE A 120 2.98 -1.73 10.51
N ASN A 121 4.13 -2.26 10.06
CA ASN A 121 4.43 -3.69 10.15
C ASN A 121 5.00 -4.12 11.50
N LEU A 122 5.63 -3.21 12.25
CA LEU A 122 6.27 -3.54 13.53
C LEU A 122 5.54 -2.90 14.71
N ILE A 123 5.53 -1.57 14.79
CA ILE A 123 5.03 -0.85 15.97
C ILE A 123 3.53 -1.12 16.17
N SER A 124 2.74 -0.91 15.12
CA SER A 124 1.28 -1.04 15.16
C SER A 124 0.84 -2.49 15.43
N VAL A 125 1.52 -3.46 14.81
CA VAL A 125 1.28 -4.90 15.06
C VAL A 125 1.64 -5.26 16.50
N PHE A 126 2.79 -4.80 17.00
CA PHE A 126 3.21 -5.07 18.37
C PHE A 126 2.23 -4.51 19.40
N LEU A 127 1.73 -3.29 19.21
CA LEU A 127 0.71 -2.70 20.09
C LEU A 127 -0.58 -3.52 20.11
N LYS A 128 -1.01 -4.03 18.95
CA LYS A 128 -2.19 -4.91 18.85
C LYS A 128 -1.97 -6.23 19.58
N LEU A 129 -0.80 -6.85 19.43
CA LEU A 129 -0.44 -8.07 20.16
C LEU A 129 -0.42 -7.84 21.67
N LEU A 130 0.16 -6.72 22.12
CA LEU A 130 0.21 -6.33 23.53
C LEU A 130 -1.20 -6.10 24.09
N ALA A 131 -2.09 -5.47 23.32
CA ALA A 131 -3.49 -5.28 23.69
C ALA A 131 -4.27 -6.59 23.74
N SER A 132 -4.11 -7.45 22.74
CA SER A 132 -4.72 -8.79 22.76
C SER A 132 -4.23 -9.62 23.96
N TYR A 133 -2.93 -9.55 24.28
CA TYR A 133 -2.37 -10.19 25.46
C TYR A 133 -2.99 -9.66 26.75
N SER A 134 -3.06 -8.34 26.91
CA SER A 134 -3.70 -7.67 28.05
C SER A 134 -5.14 -8.15 28.25
N LEU A 135 -5.93 -8.20 27.18
CA LEU A 135 -7.32 -8.67 27.20
C LEU A 135 -7.45 -10.15 27.57
N LEU A 136 -6.66 -11.01 26.92
CA LEU A 136 -6.73 -12.47 27.12
C LEU A 136 -6.34 -12.89 28.54
N PHE A 137 -5.32 -12.24 29.11
CA PHE A 137 -4.79 -12.58 30.43
C PHE A 137 -5.28 -11.65 31.55
N GLN A 138 -6.19 -10.72 31.24
CA GLN A 138 -6.72 -9.71 32.17
C GLN A 138 -5.58 -8.95 32.87
N LYS A 139 -4.53 -8.62 32.12
CA LYS A 139 -3.34 -7.93 32.61
C LYS A 139 -3.45 -6.44 32.33
N TYR A 140 -3.44 -5.64 33.39
CA TYR A 140 -3.32 -4.19 33.25
C TYR A 140 -1.92 -3.82 32.73
N ILE A 141 -1.87 -3.05 31.65
CA ILE A 141 -0.62 -2.52 31.09
C ILE A 141 -0.71 -0.99 31.11
N PRO A 142 0.11 -0.30 31.91
CA PRO A 142 0.11 1.15 31.98
C PRO A 142 0.29 1.78 30.59
N PHE A 143 -0.45 2.87 30.34
CA PHE A 143 -0.39 3.67 29.11
C PHE A 143 -0.82 2.98 27.81
N LEU A 144 -1.13 1.67 27.82
CA LEU A 144 -1.52 0.93 26.62
C LEU A 144 -2.71 1.56 25.90
N LYS A 145 -3.72 1.99 26.65
CA LYS A 145 -4.90 2.67 26.10
C LYS A 145 -4.53 3.96 25.37
N SER A 146 -3.70 4.83 25.97
CA SER A 146 -3.20 6.04 25.30
C SER A 146 -2.38 5.73 24.05
N LEU A 147 -1.56 4.68 24.09
CA LEU A 147 -0.76 4.23 22.93
C LEU A 147 -1.64 3.73 21.78
N LEU A 148 -2.74 3.03 22.05
CA LEU A 148 -3.69 2.59 21.02
C LEU A 148 -4.41 3.76 20.34
N LEU A 149 -4.72 4.83 21.09
CA LEU A 149 -5.28 6.05 20.51
C LEU A 149 -4.26 6.74 19.59
N ILE A 150 -3.01 6.86 20.03
CA ILE A 150 -1.91 7.42 19.21
C ILE A 150 -1.70 6.55 17.97
N ASP A 151 -1.75 5.23 18.09
CA ASP A 151 -1.63 4.29 16.97
C ASP A 151 -2.70 4.52 15.91
N SER A 152 -3.95 4.67 16.32
CA SER A 152 -5.04 5.02 15.40
C SER A 152 -4.76 6.31 14.62
N VAL A 153 -4.32 7.38 15.30
CA VAL A 153 -4.00 8.67 14.67
C VAL A 153 -2.81 8.55 13.72
N MET A 154 -1.73 7.87 14.14
CA MET A 154 -0.53 7.71 13.33
C MET A 154 -0.78 6.88 12.07
N LEU A 155 -1.63 5.85 12.14
CA LEU A 155 -2.07 5.09 10.97
C LEU A 155 -2.82 5.96 9.96
N LEU A 156 -3.65 6.90 10.44
CA LEU A 156 -4.31 7.87 9.57
C LEU A 156 -3.32 8.85 8.93
N VAL A 157 -2.27 9.26 9.65
CA VAL A 157 -1.17 10.10 9.11
C VAL A 157 -0.32 9.35 8.07
N CYS A 158 -0.20 8.03 8.18
CA CYS A 158 0.50 7.21 7.18
C CYS A 158 -0.21 7.20 5.82
N ILE A 159 -1.52 7.45 5.77
CA ILE A 159 -2.32 7.49 4.53
C ILE A 159 -1.81 8.58 3.57
N PRO A 160 -1.83 9.89 3.90
CA PRO A 160 -1.37 10.93 2.98
C PRO A 160 0.09 10.76 2.56
N ILE A 161 0.95 10.25 3.45
CA ILE A 161 2.35 9.94 3.13
C ILE A 161 2.41 8.88 2.02
N THR A 162 1.74 7.73 2.23
CA THR A 162 1.69 6.64 1.27
C THR A 162 1.07 7.09 -0.05
N LEU A 163 -0.06 7.81 0.02
CA LEU A 163 -0.71 8.38 -1.16
C LEU A 163 0.23 9.27 -1.98
N SER A 164 1.04 10.11 -1.31
CA SER A 164 1.98 11.00 -2.01
C SER A 164 3.06 10.26 -2.81
N ILE A 165 3.47 9.09 -2.31
CA ILE A 165 4.48 8.23 -2.93
C ILE A 165 3.88 7.45 -4.09
N GLU A 166 2.77 6.75 -3.83
CA GLU A 166 2.09 5.89 -4.81
C GLU A 166 1.52 6.70 -5.98
N THR A 167 0.99 7.89 -5.68
CA THR A 167 0.47 8.81 -6.71
C THR A 167 1.59 9.37 -7.57
N TYR A 168 2.75 9.71 -7.00
CA TYR A 168 3.89 10.18 -7.77
C TYR A 168 4.36 9.12 -8.77
N ALA A 169 4.60 7.89 -8.30
CA ALA A 169 5.05 6.79 -9.15
C ALA A 169 4.01 6.42 -10.21
N SER A 170 2.73 6.35 -9.82
CA SER A 170 1.65 6.06 -10.77
C SER A 170 1.48 7.13 -11.84
N LYS A 171 1.57 8.42 -11.48
CA LYS A 171 1.46 9.52 -12.44
C LYS A 171 2.65 9.54 -13.40
N GLY A 172 3.86 9.32 -12.91
CA GLY A 172 5.04 9.19 -13.76
C GLY A 172 4.87 8.06 -14.77
N ALA A 173 4.50 6.86 -14.30
CA ALA A 173 4.30 5.70 -15.17
C ALA A 173 3.19 5.92 -16.21
N LEU A 174 2.09 6.58 -15.83
CA LEU A 174 1.03 6.96 -16.76
C LEU A 174 1.52 7.96 -17.82
N SER A 175 2.19 9.04 -17.40
CA SER A 175 2.72 10.06 -18.33
C SER A 175 3.66 9.45 -19.35
N PHE A 176 4.58 8.58 -18.90
CA PHE A 176 5.52 7.90 -19.77
C PHE A 176 4.82 7.05 -20.84
N LEU A 177 3.82 6.26 -20.44
CA LEU A 177 3.08 5.40 -21.36
C LEU A 177 2.19 6.22 -22.33
N GLU A 178 1.66 7.36 -21.89
CA GLU A 178 0.89 8.29 -22.74
C GLU A 178 1.78 9.00 -23.76
N GLU A 179 2.92 9.56 -23.32
CA GLU A 179 3.89 10.26 -24.17
C GLU A 179 4.47 9.36 -25.26
N LYS A 180 4.71 8.09 -24.94
CA LYS A 180 5.19 7.07 -25.91
C LYS A 180 4.07 6.43 -26.73
N GLN A 181 2.83 6.90 -26.59
CA GLN A 181 1.66 6.39 -27.32
C GLN A 181 1.43 4.87 -27.14
N TYR A 182 1.82 4.31 -26.00
CA TYR A 182 1.55 2.90 -25.68
C TYR A 182 0.12 2.67 -25.19
N ILE A 183 -0.60 3.73 -24.84
CA ILE A 183 -1.98 3.66 -24.36
C ILE A 183 -2.90 4.50 -25.25
N GLU A 184 -3.70 3.84 -26.09
CA GLU A 184 -4.88 4.48 -26.70
C GLU A 184 -6.09 4.48 -25.73
N GLN A 185 -6.11 3.57 -24.75
CA GLN A 185 -7.21 3.40 -23.79
C GLN A 185 -6.81 3.68 -22.34
N ASN A 186 -7.00 4.93 -21.93
CA ASN A 186 -6.58 5.47 -20.63
C ASN A 186 -7.31 4.84 -19.41
N ARG A 187 -8.48 4.22 -19.61
CA ARG A 187 -9.34 3.76 -18.51
C ARG A 187 -8.76 2.58 -17.72
N LEU A 188 -8.06 1.64 -18.38
CA LEU A 188 -7.54 0.46 -17.69
C LEU A 188 -6.46 0.82 -16.66
N VAL A 189 -5.44 1.56 -17.11
CA VAL A 189 -4.25 1.86 -16.28
C VAL A 189 -4.61 2.83 -15.17
N LYS A 190 -5.50 3.80 -15.44
CA LYS A 190 -6.09 4.64 -14.40
C LYS A 190 -6.87 3.85 -13.35
N CYS A 191 -7.69 2.88 -13.77
CA CYS A 191 -8.38 1.99 -12.84
C CYS A 191 -7.38 1.15 -12.03
N LEU A 192 -6.35 0.57 -12.66
CA LEU A 192 -5.30 -0.21 -11.97
C LEU A 192 -4.61 0.61 -10.89
N SER A 193 -4.13 1.81 -11.23
CA SER A 193 -3.50 2.74 -10.29
C SER A 193 -4.43 3.07 -9.13
N LEU A 194 -5.67 3.45 -9.42
CA LEU A 194 -6.65 3.81 -8.39
C LEU A 194 -6.93 2.64 -7.43
N GLN A 195 -7.17 1.43 -7.96
CA GLN A 195 -7.47 0.26 -7.13
C GLN A 195 -6.26 -0.20 -6.32
N ALA A 196 -5.04 -0.07 -6.85
CA ALA A 196 -3.81 -0.32 -6.09
C ALA A 196 -3.68 0.66 -4.92
N ILE A 197 -3.84 1.96 -5.18
CA ILE A 197 -3.81 3.02 -4.16
C ILE A 197 -4.88 2.78 -3.08
N LEU A 198 -6.12 2.47 -3.48
CA LEU A 198 -7.20 2.17 -2.55
C LEU A 198 -6.90 0.96 -1.66
N SER A 199 -6.15 -0.03 -2.15
CA SER A 199 -5.76 -1.19 -1.34
C SER A 199 -4.92 -0.77 -0.13
N HIS A 200 -3.96 0.14 -0.33
CA HIS A 200 -3.17 0.70 0.76
C HIS A 200 -4.02 1.51 1.74
N VAL A 201 -4.94 2.35 1.22
CA VAL A 201 -5.84 3.15 2.05
C VAL A 201 -6.70 2.27 2.95
N PHE A 202 -7.35 1.24 2.39
CA PHE A 202 -8.17 0.32 3.18
C PHE A 202 -7.36 -0.37 4.29
N GLN A 203 -6.13 -0.79 3.99
CA GLN A 203 -5.27 -1.44 4.97
C GLN A 203 -5.00 -0.54 6.19
N PHE A 204 -4.67 0.73 5.99
CA PHE A 204 -4.45 1.67 7.10
C PHE A 204 -5.75 1.96 7.88
N ILE A 205 -6.87 2.15 7.19
CA ILE A 205 -8.18 2.38 7.84
C ILE A 205 -8.58 1.19 8.70
N ILE A 206 -8.45 -0.03 8.18
CA ILE A 206 -8.76 -1.27 8.91
C ILE A 206 -7.94 -1.35 10.20
N TYR A 207 -6.64 -1.09 10.12
CA TYR A 207 -5.76 -1.12 11.29
C TYR A 207 -6.07 -0.01 12.28
N SER A 208 -6.46 1.18 11.82
CA SER A 208 -6.87 2.29 12.67
C SER A 208 -8.16 1.94 13.44
N ILE A 209 -9.17 1.39 12.75
CA ILE A 209 -10.41 0.91 13.38
C ILE A 209 -10.10 -0.18 14.41
N LEU A 210 -9.24 -1.14 14.08
CA LEU A 210 -8.86 -2.21 15.00
C LEU A 210 -8.19 -1.65 16.27
N SER A 211 -7.36 -0.63 16.14
CA SER A 211 -6.73 0.05 17.27
C SER A 211 -7.77 0.73 18.16
N MET A 212 -8.79 1.36 17.56
CA MET A 212 -9.91 1.96 18.29
C MET A 212 -10.80 0.92 18.99
N ILE A 213 -11.06 -0.23 18.35
CA ILE A 213 -11.79 -1.33 19.00
C ILE A 213 -11.02 -1.77 20.26
N LEU A 214 -9.72 -2.02 20.13
CA LEU A 214 -8.87 -2.43 21.25
C LEU A 214 -8.80 -1.35 22.34
N PHE A 215 -8.75 -0.07 21.96
CA PHE A 215 -8.79 1.05 22.91
C PHE A 215 -10.01 1.02 23.82
N TYR A 216 -11.19 0.70 23.27
CA TYR A 216 -12.43 0.62 24.04
C TYR A 216 -12.55 -0.66 24.88
N LEU A 217 -11.85 -1.74 24.50
CA LEU A 217 -11.90 -3.03 25.19
C LEU A 217 -10.88 -3.17 26.32
N VAL A 218 -9.71 -2.53 26.20
CA VAL A 218 -8.63 -2.61 27.20
C VAL A 218 -8.95 -1.72 28.41
N GLU A 219 -8.78 -2.29 29.61
CA GLU A 219 -8.85 -1.60 30.92
C GLU A 219 -7.51 -0.97 31.32
#